data_AF-A0A7C4HDV4-F1
#
_entry.id   AF-A0A7C4HDV4-F1
#
_cell.length_a   1.000
_cell.length_b   1.000
_cell.length_c   1.000
_cell.angle_alpha   90.00
_cell.angle_beta   90.00
_cell.angle_gamma   90.00
#
_symmetry.space_group_name_H-M   'P 1'
#
loop_
_entity.id
_entity.type
_entity.pdbx_description
1 polymer ?
#
loop_
_entity_poly.entity_id
_entity_poly.type
_entity_poly.pdbx_seq_one_letter_code
_entity_poly.pdbx_strand_id
1 'polypeptide(L)'
;MVSYILIRELSKLEKLILEYFVRHISVGEIIAVIDLREEVKRLRDPDLVSEFDDPVIEMEINKAIARLVEKGYLERATGCYNLSENLRRKIIEKYGSLRPGEPKSLNDIL
;
A
#
# COMPACT_ATOMS: atom_id res chain seq x y z
N MET A 1 14.21 -0.40 -16.22
CA MET A 1 13.13 -0.60 -17.23
C MET A 1 12.05 -1.54 -16.70
N VAL A 2 12.39 -2.67 -16.07
CA VAL A 2 11.43 -3.64 -15.48
C VAL A 2 10.59 -3.05 -14.32
N SER A 3 11.25 -2.35 -13.39
CA SER A 3 10.69 -1.56 -12.29
C SER A 3 9.49 -0.65 -12.64
N TYR A 4 9.64 0.13 -13.71
CA TYR A 4 8.64 1.11 -14.16
C TYR A 4 7.39 0.47 -14.75
N ILE A 5 7.51 -0.76 -15.27
CA ILE A 5 6.40 -1.53 -15.85
C ILE A 5 5.51 -2.06 -14.72
N LEU A 6 6.12 -2.54 -13.64
CA LEU A 6 5.44 -3.07 -12.46
C LEU A 6 4.56 -2.02 -11.75
N ILE A 7 5.01 -0.76 -11.63
CA ILE A 7 4.18 0.33 -11.06
C ILE A 7 2.97 0.63 -11.95
N ARG A 8 3.10 0.54 -13.28
CA ARG A 8 2.03 0.92 -14.21
C ARG A 8 0.84 -0.03 -14.15
N GLU A 9 1.07 -1.28 -13.76
CA GLU A 9 0.02 -2.30 -13.62
C GLU A 9 -0.80 -2.18 -12.32
N LEU A 10 -0.35 -1.35 -11.37
CA LEU A 10 -1.11 -1.07 -10.17
C LEU A 10 -2.23 -0.05 -10.43
N SER A 11 -3.43 -0.39 -9.99
CA SER A 11 -4.55 0.54 -9.89
C SER A 11 -4.21 1.72 -8.97
N LYS A 12 -4.99 2.82 -9.06
CA LYS A 12 -4.78 4.01 -8.23
C LYS A 12 -4.92 3.67 -6.73
N LEU A 13 -5.89 2.82 -6.39
CA LEU A 13 -6.08 2.33 -5.02
C LEU A 13 -4.90 1.47 -4.54
N GLU A 14 -4.41 0.56 -5.37
CA GLU A 14 -3.23 -0.25 -5.02
C GLU A 14 -1.98 0.61 -4.81
N LYS A 15 -1.79 1.66 -5.62
CA LYS A 15 -0.68 2.62 -5.44
C LYS A 15 -0.78 3.36 -4.13
N LEU A 16 -1.96 3.90 -3.81
CA LEU A 16 -2.23 4.57 -2.54
C LEU A 16 -1.93 3.66 -1.33
N ILE A 17 -2.41 2.42 -1.38
CA ILE A 17 -2.17 1.43 -0.33
C ILE A 17 -0.68 1.09 -0.23
N LEU A 18 0.00 0.90 -1.36
CA LEU A 18 1.42 0.59 -1.35
C LEU A 18 2.26 1.76 -0.82
N GLU A 19 1.92 3.01 -1.17
CA GLU A 19 2.52 4.22 -0.59
C GLU A 19 2.35 4.25 0.93
N TYR A 20 1.16 3.93 1.42
CA TYR A 20 0.89 3.80 2.84
C TYR A 20 1.81 2.76 3.50
N PHE A 21 1.96 1.56 2.93
CA PHE A 21 2.84 0.52 3.49
C PHE A 21 4.33 0.83 3.31
N VAL A 22 4.74 1.58 2.29
CA VAL A 22 6.13 2.05 2.15
C VAL A 22 6.49 3.06 3.23
N ARG A 23 5.53 3.88 3.67
CA ARG A 23 5.70 4.78 4.81
C ARG A 23 5.74 4.00 6.13
N HIS A 24 4.81 3.08 6.36
CA HIS A 24 4.59 2.49 7.70
C HIS A 24 5.27 1.13 7.90
N ILE A 25 5.66 0.44 6.83
CA ILE A 25 6.35 -0.86 6.79
C ILE A 25 5.53 -2.04 7.31
N SER A 26 4.89 -1.94 8.47
CA SER A 26 4.11 -3.01 9.11
C SER A 26 2.95 -2.40 9.86
N VAL A 27 1.73 -2.87 9.58
CA VAL A 27 0.50 -2.31 10.17
C VAL A 27 -0.49 -3.43 10.47
N GLY A 28 -1.18 -3.34 11.60
CA GLY A 28 -2.30 -4.23 11.95
C GLY A 28 -3.43 -4.14 10.93
N GLU A 29 -4.09 -5.27 10.62
CA GLU A 29 -5.11 -5.35 9.56
C GLU A 29 -6.24 -4.32 9.77
N ILE A 30 -6.75 -4.22 10.99
CA ILE A 30 -7.84 -3.30 11.35
C ILE A 30 -7.39 -1.84 11.20
N ILE A 31 -6.20 -1.50 11.70
CA ILE A 31 -5.67 -0.14 11.65
C ILE A 31 -5.41 0.29 10.21
N ALA A 32 -4.83 -0.59 9.39
CA ALA A 32 -4.61 -0.32 7.97
C ALA A 32 -5.91 0.03 7.25
N VAL A 33 -6.99 -0.74 7.47
CA VAL A 33 -8.29 -0.49 6.84
C VAL A 33 -8.89 0.84 7.30
N ILE A 34 -8.83 1.15 8.61
CA ILE A 34 -9.34 2.43 9.14
C ILE A 34 -8.60 3.61 8.53
N ASP A 35 -7.26 3.61 8.59
CA ASP A 35 -6.43 4.72 8.10
C ASP A 35 -6.62 4.95 6.59
N LEU A 36 -6.64 3.86 5.80
CA LEU A 36 -6.84 3.91 4.36
C LEU A 36 -8.26 4.36 3.99
N ARG A 37 -9.28 3.95 4.75
CA ARG A 37 -10.66 4.37 4.51
C ARG A 37 -10.82 5.87 4.71
N GLU A 38 -10.28 6.42 5.80
CA GLU A 38 -10.32 7.86 6.05
C GLU A 38 -9.56 8.65 4.97
N GLU A 39 -8.43 8.12 4.50
CA GLU A 39 -7.67 8.72 3.40
C GLU A 39 -8.45 8.70 2.07
N VAL A 40 -9.09 7.58 1.71
CA VAL A 40 -9.94 7.49 0.51
C VAL A 40 -11.12 8.47 0.60
N LYS A 41 -11.79 8.56 1.76
CA LYS A 41 -12.88 9.52 2.01
C LYS A 41 -12.43 10.97 1.94
N ARG A 42 -11.19 11.26 2.34
CA ARG A 42 -10.59 12.60 2.26
C ARG A 42 -10.31 12.99 0.81
N LEU A 43 -9.81 12.06 0.00
CA LEU A 43 -9.48 12.30 -1.40
C LEU A 43 -10.71 12.42 -2.30
N ARG A 44 -11.79 11.68 -2.00
CA ARG A 44 -13.05 11.67 -2.78
C ARG A 44 -12.84 11.46 -4.28
N ASP A 45 -11.90 10.59 -4.62
CA ASP A 45 -11.47 10.35 -5.99
C ASP A 45 -12.15 9.10 -6.57
N PRO A 46 -13.02 9.23 -7.58
CA PRO A 46 -13.80 8.11 -8.12
C PRO A 46 -12.94 7.04 -8.80
N ASP A 47 -11.67 7.32 -9.13
CA ASP A 47 -10.74 6.32 -9.63
C ASP A 47 -10.21 5.39 -8.52
N LEU A 48 -10.39 5.76 -7.24
CA LEU A 48 -10.04 4.92 -6.09
C LEU A 48 -11.15 3.92 -5.77
N VAL A 49 -12.39 4.40 -5.71
CA VAL A 49 -13.61 3.63 -5.40
C VAL A 49 -14.80 4.26 -6.12
N SER A 50 -15.75 3.45 -6.58
CA SER A 50 -16.93 3.93 -7.31
C SER A 50 -17.98 4.60 -6.41
N GLU A 51 -18.02 4.21 -5.13
CA GLU A 51 -18.98 4.69 -4.14
C GLU A 51 -18.26 4.93 -2.81
N PHE A 52 -18.68 5.98 -2.08
CA PHE A 52 -17.99 6.47 -0.88
C PHE A 52 -18.69 6.11 0.43
N ASP A 53 -19.35 4.95 0.45
CA ASP A 53 -19.91 4.38 1.66
C ASP A 53 -18.88 3.47 2.35
N ASP A 54 -18.76 3.58 3.68
CA ASP A 54 -17.75 2.88 4.49
C ASP A 54 -17.62 1.38 4.14
N PRO A 55 -18.71 0.58 4.06
CA PRO A 55 -18.60 -0.84 3.72
C PRO A 55 -18.03 -1.11 2.32
N VAL A 56 -18.35 -0.25 1.35
CA VAL A 56 -17.85 -0.37 -0.03
C VAL A 56 -16.35 -0.05 -0.07
N ILE A 57 -15.95 1.03 0.59
CA ILE A 57 -14.54 1.44 0.66
C ILE A 57 -13.71 0.36 1.34
N GLU A 58 -14.15 -0.16 2.48
CA GLU A 58 -13.44 -1.22 3.22
C GLU A 58 -13.34 -2.50 2.40
N MET A 59 -14.39 -2.89 1.67
CA MET A 59 -14.35 -4.03 0.77
C MET A 59 -13.30 -3.85 -0.34
N GLU A 60 -13.27 -2.70 -1.01
CA GLU A 60 -12.32 -2.42 -2.09
C GLU A 60 -10.87 -2.33 -1.59
N ILE A 61 -10.65 -1.74 -0.41
CA ILE A 61 -9.34 -1.75 0.27
C ILE A 61 -8.88 -3.18 0.54
N ASN A 62 -9.72 -4.02 1.13
CA ASN A 62 -9.36 -5.40 1.44
C ASN A 62 -9.03 -6.21 0.17
N LYS A 63 -9.82 -6.04 -0.90
CA LYS A 63 -9.52 -6.66 -2.21
C LYS A 63 -8.17 -6.16 -2.77
N ALA A 64 -7.89 -4.86 -2.67
CA ALA A 64 -6.64 -4.29 -3.16
C ALA A 64 -5.42 -4.76 -2.34
N ILE A 65 -5.54 -4.86 -1.02
CA ILE A 65 -4.51 -5.46 -0.16
C ILE A 65 -4.26 -6.91 -0.56
N ALA A 66 -5.31 -7.72 -0.74
CA ALA A 66 -5.19 -9.11 -1.16
C ALA A 66 -4.42 -9.24 -2.50
N ARG A 67 -4.76 -8.41 -3.49
CA ARG A 67 -4.02 -8.37 -4.76
C ARG A 67 -2.56 -7.95 -4.59
N LEU A 68 -2.26 -7.01 -3.71
CA LEU A 68 -0.87 -6.61 -3.41
C LEU A 68 -0.08 -7.72 -2.71
N VAL A 69 -0.73 -8.55 -1.89
CA VAL A 69 -0.13 -9.76 -1.31
C VAL A 69 0.15 -10.80 -2.41
N GLU A 70 -0.83 -11.07 -3.28
CA GLU A 70 -0.67 -11.99 -4.40
C GLU A 70 0.45 -11.56 -5.36
N LYS A 71 0.57 -10.26 -5.62
CA LYS A 71 1.64 -9.66 -6.44
C LYS A 71 3.00 -9.61 -5.72
N GLY A 72 3.09 -9.96 -4.44
CA GLY A 72 4.33 -9.99 -3.66
C GLY A 72 4.84 -8.61 -3.19
N TYR A 73 4.00 -7.58 -3.20
CA TYR A 73 4.33 -6.27 -2.63
C TYR A 73 4.09 -6.22 -1.12
N LEU A 74 3.13 -7.00 -0.63
CA LEU A 74 2.81 -7.14 0.78
C LEU A 74 2.92 -8.61 1.22
N GLU A 75 3.14 -8.81 2.52
CA GLU A 75 3.16 -10.11 3.19
C GLU A 75 2.12 -10.08 4.31
N ARG A 76 1.30 -11.14 4.43
CA ARG A 76 0.39 -11.29 5.56
C ARG A 76 1.08 -12.00 6.72
N ALA A 77 0.98 -11.43 7.91
CA ALA A 77 1.34 -12.06 9.17
C ALA A 77 0.10 -12.12 10.09
N THR A 78 0.19 -12.82 11.21
CA THR A 78 -0.94 -12.94 12.16
C THR A 78 -1.39 -11.56 12.64
N GLY A 79 -2.55 -11.10 12.17
CA GLY A 79 -3.15 -9.82 12.54
C GLY A 79 -2.51 -8.58 11.92
N CYS A 80 -1.55 -8.72 10.99
CA CYS A 80 -0.85 -7.60 10.37
C CYS A 80 -0.56 -7.84 8.87
N TYR A 81 -0.41 -6.74 8.14
CA TYR A 81 0.22 -6.71 6.82
C TYR A 81 1.57 -6.02 6.90
N ASN A 82 2.55 -6.56 6.19
CA ASN A 82 3.90 -6.03 6.09
C ASN A 82 4.23 -5.70 4.64
N LEU A 83 5.04 -4.68 4.41
CA LEU A 83 5.72 -4.46 3.14
C LEU A 83 6.65 -5.64 2.86
N SER A 84 6.68 -6.20 1.65
CA SER A 84 7.45 -7.41 1.39
C SER A 84 8.95 -7.27 1.62
N GLU A 85 9.63 -8.37 1.93
CA GLU A 85 11.05 -8.37 2.26
C GLU A 85 11.91 -7.74 1.15
N ASN A 86 11.57 -8.02 -0.11
CA ASN A 86 12.25 -7.45 -1.28
C ASN A 86 12.19 -5.91 -1.23
N LEU A 87 11.01 -5.33 -1.04
CA LEU A 87 10.85 -3.88 -0.95
C LEU A 87 11.54 -3.29 0.29
N ARG A 88 11.47 -3.97 1.44
CA ARG A 88 12.20 -3.56 2.66
C ARG A 88 13.70 -3.46 2.38
N ARG A 89 14.29 -4.45 1.68
CA ARG A 89 15.71 -4.42 1.29
C ARG A 89 16.02 -3.27 0.34
N LYS A 90 15.21 -3.06 -0.71
CA LYS A 90 15.39 -1.93 -1.64
C LYS A 90 15.35 -0.57 -0.93
N ILE A 91 14.46 -0.40 0.04
CA ILE A 91 14.40 0.81 0.88
C ILE A 91 15.70 0.98 1.68
N ILE A 92 16.20 -0.08 2.31
CA ILE A 92 17.45 -0.03 3.07
C ILE A 92 18.64 0.28 2.15
N GLU A 93 18.73 -0.34 0.99
CA GLU A 93 19.78 -0.09 -0.01
C GLU A 93 19.79 1.38 -0.45
N LYS A 94 18.61 1.99 -0.62
CA LYS A 94 18.49 3.37 -1.09
C LYS A 94 18.63 4.44 -0.01
N TYR A 95 18.01 4.23 1.15
CA TYR A 95 17.91 5.23 2.22
C TYR A 95 18.78 4.91 3.45
N GLY A 96 19.52 3.80 3.42
CA GLY A 96 20.37 3.29 4.49
C GLY A 96 19.61 2.63 5.66
N SER A 97 18.28 2.78 5.72
CA SER A 97 17.41 2.27 6.78
C SER A 97 15.94 2.34 6.36
N LEU A 98 15.04 1.71 7.11
CA LEU A 98 13.60 1.67 6.79
C LEU A 98 12.86 2.98 7.09
N ARG A 99 13.29 3.75 8.10
CA ARG A 99 12.70 5.04 8.52
C ARG A 99 11.16 5.05 8.50
N PRO A 100 10.47 4.25 9.33
CA PRO A 100 9.01 4.20 9.35
C PRO A 100 8.42 5.58 9.72
N GLY A 101 7.28 5.93 9.10
CA GLY A 101 6.63 7.23 9.22
C GLY A 101 7.13 8.28 8.22
N GLU A 102 8.36 8.14 7.72
CA GLU A 102 8.88 9.04 6.69
C GLU A 102 8.32 8.69 5.30
N PRO A 103 7.78 9.67 4.54
CA PRO A 103 7.36 9.45 3.16
C PRO A 103 8.53 9.05 2.27
N LYS A 104 8.31 8.10 1.37
CA LYS A 104 9.29 7.65 0.38
C LYS A 104 8.60 7.49 -0.97
N SER A 105 9.30 7.81 -2.05
CA SER A 105 8.73 7.76 -3.39
C SER A 105 8.67 6.31 -3.89
N LEU A 106 7.54 5.90 -4.47
CA LEU A 106 7.45 4.57 -5.10
C LEU A 106 8.39 4.44 -6.31
N ASN A 107 8.53 5.49 -7.11
CA ASN A 107 9.45 5.51 -8.27
C ASN A 107 10.91 5.32 -7.85
N ASP A 108 11.22 5.63 -6.59
CA ASP A 108 12.54 5.47 -6.04
C ASP A 108 12.85 4.04 -5.61
N ILE A 109 11.82 3.26 -5.26
CA ILE A 109 11.94 1.94 -4.64
C ILE A 109 11.64 0.83 -5.64
N LEU A 110 10.63 1.01 -6.49
CA LEU A 110 10.18 -0.01 -7.43
C LEU A 110 10.96 0.09 -8.72
#